data_AF-A0A517XL18-F1
#
_entry.id   AF-A0A517XL18-F1
#
_cell.length_a   1.000
_cell.length_b   1.000
_cell.length_c   1.000
_cell.angle_alpha   90.00
_cell.angle_beta   90.00
_cell.angle_gamma   90.00
#
_symmetry.space_group_name_H-M   'P 1'
#
loop_
_entity.id
_entity.type
_entity.pdbx_description
1 polymer ?
#
loop_
_entity_poly.entity_id
_entity_poly.type
_entity_poly.pdbx_seq_one_letter_code
_entity_poly.pdbx_strand_id
1 'polypeptide(L)'
;MLAVELEVIVYPGAGTGWHREVTAAPTWPQIEAAVRRLDRAEYPFLNIVLPRAEREADLWVLNVIGGQGEYGLSGNDGRWRERWRFRDPTRPCGQDLIDIWITDQGASFEEAYLCNDLAVVLRVCRHFAETGQLDEGVAWERWPAEPGAAADGPRL
;
A
#
# COMPACT_ATOMS: atom_id res chain seq x y z
N MET A 1 -6.54 5.79 -16.63
CA MET A 1 -6.05 5.41 -15.29
C MET A 1 -5.63 6.67 -14.57
N LEU A 2 -5.90 6.78 -13.28
CA LEU A 2 -5.66 7.97 -12.46
C LEU A 2 -4.31 7.94 -11.73
N ALA A 3 -3.68 6.77 -11.61
CA ALA A 3 -2.36 6.65 -11.02
C ALA A 3 -1.34 7.55 -11.75
N VAL A 4 -0.66 8.38 -10.96
CA VAL A 4 0.37 9.31 -11.45
C VAL A 4 1.78 8.80 -11.17
N GLU A 5 1.92 7.91 -10.20
CA GLU A 5 3.21 7.32 -9.84
C GLU A 5 3.02 5.91 -9.26
N LEU A 6 3.94 5.02 -9.63
CA LEU A 6 4.19 3.74 -8.97
C LEU A 6 5.60 3.78 -8.40
N GLU A 7 5.72 3.60 -7.10
CA GLU A 7 7.00 3.50 -6.39
C GLU A 7 7.18 2.08 -5.87
N VAL A 8 8.30 1.44 -6.20
CA VAL A 8 8.68 0.13 -5.67
C VAL A 8 9.94 0.30 -4.84
N ILE A 9 9.92 -0.17 -3.60
CA ILE A 9 11.13 -0.19 -2.76
C ILE A 9 11.93 -1.45 -3.08
N VAL A 10 13.24 -1.29 -3.25
CA VAL A 10 14.13 -2.37 -3.63
C VAL A 10 15.28 -2.48 -2.64
N TYR A 11 15.54 -3.72 -2.20
CA TYR A 11 16.61 -4.11 -1.29
C TYR A 11 17.59 -5.06 -2.02
N PRO A 12 18.58 -4.53 -2.75
CA PRO A 12 19.50 -5.34 -3.56
C PRO A 12 20.54 -6.10 -2.71
N GLY A 13 20.08 -7.04 -1.89
CA GLY A 13 20.94 -7.95 -1.12
C GLY A 13 21.86 -7.29 -0.08
N ALA A 14 22.65 -8.12 0.60
CA ALA A 14 23.48 -7.69 1.74
C ALA A 14 24.55 -6.66 1.33
N GLY A 15 24.45 -5.45 1.90
CA GLY A 15 25.51 -4.43 1.85
C GLY A 15 25.24 -3.25 0.93
N THR A 16 24.19 -3.30 0.10
CA THR A 16 23.70 -2.13 -0.63
C THR A 16 22.41 -1.65 0.03
N GLY A 17 22.35 -0.39 0.42
CA GLY A 17 21.14 0.18 1.02
C GLY A 17 19.95 0.07 0.07
N TRP A 18 18.74 0.36 0.57
CA TRP A 18 17.56 0.36 -0.28
C TRP A 18 17.56 1.51 -1.28
N HIS A 19 16.86 1.34 -2.40
CA HIS A 19 16.53 2.41 -3.34
C HIS A 19 15.08 2.30 -3.80
N ARG A 20 14.61 3.32 -4.53
CA ARG A 20 13.27 3.42 -5.09
C ARG A 20 13.33 3.27 -6.61
N GLU A 21 12.55 2.35 -7.16
CA GLU A 21 12.22 2.34 -8.59
C GLU A 21 10.91 3.14 -8.76
N VAL A 22 10.95 4.25 -9.50
CA VAL A 22 9.79 5.13 -9.72
C VAL A 22 9.36 5.10 -11.17
N THR A 23 8.09 4.80 -11.41
CA THR A 23 7.45 4.87 -12.73
C THR A 23 6.40 5.96 -12.73
N ALA A 24 6.64 7.03 -13.48
CA ALA A 24 5.66 8.09 -13.71
C ALA A 24 4.55 7.60 -14.66
N ALA A 25 3.29 7.96 -14.35
CA ALA A 25 2.09 7.59 -15.09
C ALA A 25 2.06 6.08 -15.48
N PRO A 26 2.11 5.17 -14.48
CA PRO A 26 2.26 3.74 -14.73
C PRO A 26 1.06 3.18 -15.52
N THR A 27 1.31 2.22 -16.39
CA THR A 27 0.28 1.42 -17.08
C THR A 27 -0.17 0.24 -16.19
N TRP A 28 -1.37 -0.31 -16.44
CA TRP A 28 -1.86 -1.45 -15.66
C TRP A 28 -0.91 -2.65 -15.71
N PRO A 29 -0.36 -3.05 -16.88
CA PRO A 29 0.64 -4.11 -16.94
C PRO A 29 1.89 -3.86 -16.07
N GLN A 30 2.32 -2.60 -15.90
CA GLN A 30 3.46 -2.26 -15.02
C GLN A 30 3.10 -2.44 -13.54
N ILE A 31 1.92 -1.98 -13.12
CA ILE A 31 1.42 -2.18 -11.76
C ILE A 31 1.28 -3.67 -11.45
N GLU A 32 0.65 -4.42 -12.36
CA GLU A 32 0.47 -5.87 -12.21
C GLU A 32 1.82 -6.59 -12.10
N ALA A 33 2.78 -6.27 -12.96
CA ALA A 33 4.11 -6.87 -12.91
C ALA A 33 4.82 -6.55 -11.57
N ALA A 34 4.71 -5.32 -11.07
CA ALA A 34 5.30 -4.93 -9.80
C ALA A 34 4.68 -5.68 -8.60
N VAL A 35 3.34 -5.78 -8.55
CA VAL A 35 2.65 -6.56 -7.50
C VAL A 35 3.08 -8.03 -7.52
N ARG A 36 3.23 -8.61 -8.72
CA ARG A 36 3.66 -10.02 -8.88
C ARG A 36 5.13 -10.24 -8.50
N ARG A 37 5.97 -9.21 -8.60
CA ARG A 37 7.41 -9.26 -8.25
C ARG A 37 7.65 -9.22 -6.74
N LEU A 38 6.65 -8.80 -5.94
CA LEU A 38 6.78 -8.71 -4.49
C LEU A 38 7.14 -10.07 -3.87
N ASP A 39 8.15 -10.06 -3.00
CA ASP A 39 8.78 -11.28 -2.46
C ASP A 39 9.12 -11.21 -0.96
N ARG A 40 8.65 -10.17 -0.25
CA ARG A 40 8.93 -9.87 1.17
C ARG A 40 10.38 -9.46 1.49
N ALA A 41 11.29 -9.56 0.53
CA ALA A 41 12.72 -9.37 0.73
C ALA A 41 13.28 -8.30 -0.20
N GLU A 42 13.66 -8.67 -1.43
CA GLU A 42 14.25 -7.75 -2.40
C GLU A 42 13.22 -6.72 -2.87
N TYR A 43 11.95 -7.10 -2.94
CA TYR A 43 10.80 -6.27 -3.32
C TYR A 43 9.72 -6.39 -2.23
N PRO A 44 9.89 -5.75 -1.07
CA PRO A 44 9.00 -5.97 0.06
C PRO A 44 7.66 -5.24 -0.09
N PHE A 45 7.63 -4.06 -0.74
CA PHE A 45 6.41 -3.30 -0.94
C PHE A 45 6.47 -2.31 -2.10
N LEU A 46 5.29 -1.84 -2.50
CA LEU A 46 5.09 -0.79 -3.47
C LEU A 46 3.99 0.19 -3.03
N ASN A 47 4.00 1.38 -3.63
CA ASN A 47 2.99 2.41 -3.47
C ASN A 47 2.38 2.77 -4.83
N ILE A 48 1.05 2.76 -4.92
CA ILE A 48 0.30 3.33 -6.05
C ILE A 48 -0.18 4.70 -5.60
N VAL A 49 0.22 5.74 -6.32
CA VAL A 49 -0.01 7.13 -5.95
C VAL A 49 -1.01 7.78 -6.91
N LEU A 50 -2.01 8.45 -6.35
CA LEU A 50 -2.97 9.27 -7.07
C LEU A 50 -2.76 10.75 -6.76
N PRO A 51 -3.08 11.65 -7.72
CA PRO A 51 -3.05 13.08 -7.47
C PRO A 51 -4.20 13.46 -6.54
N ARG A 52 -3.96 14.40 -5.62
CA ARG A 52 -5.04 14.98 -4.81
C ARG A 52 -5.31 16.40 -5.28
N ALA A 53 -6.54 16.65 -5.74
CA ALA A 53 -6.92 17.92 -6.35
C ALA A 53 -6.92 19.12 -5.39
N GLU A 54 -6.93 18.89 -4.07
CA GLU A 54 -7.24 19.94 -3.07
C GLU A 54 -6.07 20.35 -2.17
N ARG A 55 -4.97 19.59 -2.15
CA ARG A 55 -3.78 19.88 -1.30
C ARG A 55 -2.51 19.38 -1.99
N GLU A 56 -1.67 20.30 -2.45
CA GLU A 56 -0.44 20.04 -3.22
C GLU A 56 0.58 19.09 -2.54
N ALA A 57 0.53 18.96 -1.20
CA ALA A 57 1.49 18.15 -0.44
C ALA A 57 0.95 16.78 0.04
N ASP A 58 -0.32 16.48 -0.23
CA ASP A 58 -1.02 15.32 0.33
C ASP A 58 -1.27 14.26 -0.76
N LEU A 59 -0.52 13.16 -0.77
CA LEU A 59 -0.64 12.09 -1.78
C LEU A 59 -1.60 10.98 -1.35
N TRP A 60 -2.63 10.68 -2.14
CA TRP A 60 -3.50 9.54 -1.87
C TRP A 60 -2.79 8.26 -2.31
N VAL A 61 -2.40 7.44 -1.35
CA VAL A 61 -1.56 6.25 -1.57
C VAL A 61 -2.28 4.97 -1.18
N LEU A 62 -2.17 3.96 -2.04
CA LEU A 62 -2.38 2.55 -1.70
C LEU A 62 -1.01 1.88 -1.62
N ASN A 63 -0.68 1.34 -0.45
CA ASN A 63 0.49 0.52 -0.19
C ASN A 63 0.12 -0.96 -0.31
N VAL A 64 0.99 -1.73 -0.98
CA VAL A 64 0.95 -3.19 -1.03
C VAL A 64 2.28 -3.70 -0.50
N ILE A 65 2.25 -4.43 0.60
CA ILE A 65 3.43 -5.03 1.24
C ILE A 65 3.29 -6.54 1.26
N GLY A 66 4.39 -7.27 1.08
CA GLY A 66 4.39 -8.72 1.15
C GLY A 66 4.95 -9.39 -0.09
N GLY A 67 4.28 -10.44 -0.53
CA GLY A 67 4.76 -11.34 -1.56
C GLY A 67 4.57 -12.80 -1.17
N GLN A 68 4.85 -13.71 -2.10
CA GLN A 68 4.82 -15.16 -1.84
C GLN A 68 3.51 -15.63 -1.16
N GLY A 69 2.36 -15.13 -1.62
CA GLY A 69 1.04 -15.57 -1.14
C GLY A 69 0.55 -14.94 0.16
N GLU A 70 1.22 -13.94 0.72
CA GLU A 70 0.64 -13.08 1.77
C GLU A 70 0.87 -11.62 1.39
N TYR A 71 -0.18 -10.81 1.48
CA TYR A 71 -0.15 -9.41 1.10
C TYR A 71 -0.90 -8.55 2.12
N GLY A 72 -0.23 -7.54 2.67
CA GLY A 72 -0.88 -6.45 3.38
C GLY A 72 -1.31 -5.36 2.41
N LEU A 73 -2.49 -4.80 2.64
CA LEU A 73 -2.99 -3.64 1.89
C LEU A 73 -3.35 -2.55 2.88
N SER A 74 -2.78 -1.37 2.71
CA SER A 74 -3.13 -0.21 3.52
C SER A 74 -2.99 1.06 2.72
N GLY A 75 -3.41 2.18 3.28
CA GLY A 75 -3.23 3.43 2.61
C GLY A 75 -3.68 4.62 3.43
N ASN A 76 -3.55 5.77 2.82
CA ASN A 76 -3.93 7.03 3.43
C ASN A 76 -4.69 7.92 2.45
N ASP A 77 -5.48 8.83 3.00
CA ASP A 77 -6.28 9.80 2.25
C ASP A 77 -5.47 11.04 1.92
N GLY A 78 -4.18 10.96 1.62
CA GLY A 78 -3.34 12.15 1.44
C GLY A 78 -2.64 12.61 2.70
N ARG A 79 -3.01 12.11 3.88
CA ARG A 79 -2.34 12.47 5.13
C ARG A 79 -1.22 11.49 5.43
N TRP A 80 -0.20 11.95 6.17
CA TRP A 80 0.97 11.13 6.58
C TRP A 80 0.64 9.86 7.40
N ARG A 81 -0.61 9.65 7.83
CA ARG A 81 -1.00 8.52 8.66
C ARG A 81 -1.89 7.57 7.89
N GLU A 82 -1.72 6.27 8.15
CA GLU A 82 -2.64 5.23 7.68
C GLU A 82 -4.08 5.56 8.09
N ARG A 83 -5.00 5.37 7.15
CA ARG A 83 -6.43 5.69 7.30
C ARG A 83 -7.28 4.45 7.11
N TRP A 84 -6.80 3.50 6.32
CA TRP A 84 -7.44 2.22 6.12
C TRP A 84 -6.42 1.11 5.96
N ARG A 85 -6.87 -0.08 6.31
CA ARG A 85 -6.15 -1.33 6.13
C ARG A 85 -7.13 -2.43 5.75
N PHE A 86 -6.73 -3.31 4.84
CA PHE A 86 -7.52 -4.49 4.52
C PHE A 86 -7.68 -5.36 5.75
N ARG A 87 -8.86 -5.94 5.92
CA ARG A 87 -9.13 -6.92 6.97
C ARG A 87 -9.96 -8.06 6.42
N ASP A 88 -9.47 -9.28 6.49
CA ASP A 88 -10.24 -10.48 6.21
C ASP A 88 -11.04 -10.89 7.46
N PRO A 89 -12.39 -10.76 7.46
CA PRO A 89 -13.21 -11.13 8.62
C PRO A 89 -13.26 -12.63 8.88
N THR A 90 -12.81 -13.46 7.93
CA THR A 90 -12.83 -14.93 8.03
C THR A 90 -11.55 -15.50 8.62
N ARG A 91 -10.45 -14.73 8.63
CA ARG A 91 -9.17 -15.12 9.21
C ARG A 91 -9.10 -14.75 10.69
N PRO A 92 -8.37 -15.53 11.50
CA PRO A 92 -8.26 -15.28 12.93
C PRO A 92 -7.51 -13.97 13.20
N CYS A 93 -8.01 -13.22 14.17
CA CYS A 93 -7.25 -12.20 14.88
C CYS A 93 -6.55 -12.93 16.03
N GLY A 94 -5.23 -13.09 15.92
CA GLY A 94 -4.44 -13.96 16.78
C GLY A 94 -3.15 -13.29 17.26
N GLN A 95 -2.45 -13.93 18.19
CA GLN A 95 -1.16 -13.42 18.69
C GLN A 95 0.00 -13.70 17.73
N ASP A 96 -0.15 -14.68 16.83
CA ASP A 96 0.87 -15.04 15.88
C ASP A 96 0.94 -14.00 14.76
N LEU A 97 2.09 -13.35 14.66
CA LEU A 97 2.39 -12.38 13.61
C LEU A 97 3.11 -13.08 12.47
N ILE A 98 2.72 -12.76 11.24
CA ILE A 98 3.37 -13.22 10.03
C ILE A 98 4.31 -12.13 9.55
N ASP A 99 5.58 -12.49 9.37
CA ASP A 99 6.57 -11.60 8.77
C ASP A 99 6.23 -11.36 7.29
N ILE A 100 5.86 -10.12 7.00
CA ILE A 100 5.43 -9.66 5.67
C ILE A 100 6.56 -8.91 4.96
N TRP A 101 7.54 -8.46 5.71
CA TRP A 101 8.78 -7.86 5.22
C TRP A 101 9.93 -8.32 6.12
N ILE A 102 10.94 -8.98 5.52
CA ILE A 102 11.99 -9.70 6.26
C ILE A 102 13.39 -9.09 6.12
N THR A 103 13.51 -7.87 5.61
CA THR A 103 14.81 -7.16 5.57
C THR A 103 14.95 -6.20 6.76
N ASP A 104 15.88 -5.24 6.65
CA ASP A 104 16.35 -4.35 7.72
C ASP A 104 15.30 -3.77 8.69
N GLN A 105 14.25 -3.12 8.21
CA GLN A 105 13.23 -2.50 9.08
C GLN A 105 12.19 -3.51 9.53
N GLY A 106 11.86 -4.46 8.65
CA GLY A 106 10.89 -5.51 8.87
C GLY A 106 9.45 -5.01 9.04
N ALA A 107 8.51 -5.93 8.89
CA ALA A 107 7.14 -5.74 9.32
C ALA A 107 6.48 -7.10 9.54
N SER A 108 5.61 -7.18 10.55
CA SER A 108 4.83 -8.39 10.84
C SER A 108 3.40 -8.01 11.16
N PHE A 109 2.43 -8.69 10.54
CA PHE A 109 1.00 -8.42 10.70
C PHE A 109 0.26 -9.66 11.22
N GLU A 110 -0.86 -9.45 11.91
CA GLU A 110 -1.79 -10.53 12.21
C GLU A 110 -2.41 -11.06 10.91
N GLU A 111 -2.78 -12.34 10.89
CA GLU A 111 -3.34 -12.99 9.70
C GLU A 111 -4.60 -12.29 9.16
N ALA A 112 -5.44 -11.75 10.06
CA ALA A 112 -6.65 -11.03 9.70
C ALA A 112 -6.37 -9.78 8.83
N TYR A 113 -5.15 -9.25 8.82
CA TYR A 113 -4.76 -8.10 8.00
C TYR A 113 -4.04 -8.46 6.69
N LEU A 114 -4.00 -9.75 6.36
CA LEU A 114 -3.32 -10.26 5.17
C LEU A 114 -4.31 -10.89 4.19
N CYS A 115 -4.14 -10.58 2.92
CA CYS A 115 -4.81 -11.20 1.80
C CYS A 115 -3.86 -12.22 1.16
N ASN A 116 -4.29 -13.47 1.04
CA ASN A 116 -3.52 -14.54 0.39
C ASN A 116 -4.00 -14.85 -1.04
N ASP A 117 -4.99 -14.12 -1.54
CA ASP A 117 -5.49 -14.23 -2.91
C ASP A 117 -4.92 -13.11 -3.79
N LEU A 118 -3.93 -13.45 -4.61
CA LEU A 118 -3.32 -12.52 -5.55
C LEU A 118 -4.32 -11.91 -6.55
N ALA A 119 -5.38 -12.63 -6.94
CA ALA A 119 -6.38 -12.10 -7.83
C ALA A 119 -7.18 -10.97 -7.16
N VAL A 120 -7.47 -11.11 -5.86
CA VAL A 120 -8.08 -10.04 -5.05
C VAL A 120 -7.14 -8.84 -4.94
N VAL A 121 -5.86 -9.06 -4.64
CA VAL A 121 -4.86 -7.98 -4.57
C VAL A 121 -4.79 -7.20 -5.88
N LEU A 122 -4.67 -7.89 -7.02
CA LEU A 122 -4.62 -7.26 -8.34
C LEU A 122 -5.91 -6.49 -8.65
N ARG A 123 -7.07 -7.03 -8.30
CA ARG A 123 -8.37 -6.35 -8.46
C ARG A 123 -8.41 -5.04 -7.67
N VAL A 124 -8.01 -5.08 -6.39
CA VAL A 124 -7.96 -3.88 -5.53
C VAL A 124 -7.01 -2.84 -6.11
N CYS A 125 -5.79 -3.24 -6.49
CA CYS A 125 -4.81 -2.33 -7.09
C CYS A 125 -5.33 -1.69 -8.37
N ARG A 126 -5.96 -2.47 -9.24
CA ARG A 126 -6.54 -1.99 -10.50
C ARG A 126 -7.66 -1.00 -10.23
N HIS A 127 -8.60 -1.38 -9.37
CA HIS A 127 -9.74 -0.55 -9.01
C HIS A 127 -9.27 0.80 -8.45
N PHE A 128 -8.31 0.76 -7.52
CA PHE A 128 -7.72 1.98 -6.96
C PHE A 128 -7.03 2.83 -8.02
N ALA A 129 -6.18 2.25 -8.86
CA ALA A 129 -5.46 2.97 -9.90
C ALA A 129 -6.39 3.58 -10.97
N GLU A 130 -7.51 2.94 -11.28
CA GLU A 130 -8.45 3.37 -12.32
C GLU A 130 -9.50 4.37 -11.82
N THR A 131 -9.96 4.23 -10.57
CA THR A 131 -11.11 4.98 -10.04
C THR A 131 -10.75 5.94 -8.91
N GLY A 132 -9.62 5.72 -8.26
CA GLY A 132 -9.27 6.39 -7.03
C GLY A 132 -10.15 6.05 -5.85
N GLN A 133 -10.86 4.93 -5.87
CA GLN A 133 -11.74 4.50 -4.78
C GLN A 133 -11.20 3.23 -4.13
N LEU A 134 -11.63 3.01 -2.88
CA LEU A 134 -11.41 1.73 -2.22
C LEU A 134 -12.39 0.70 -2.77
N ASP A 135 -11.88 -0.48 -3.06
CA ASP A 135 -12.69 -1.59 -3.56
C ASP A 135 -13.70 -2.04 -2.49
N GLU A 136 -14.99 -1.93 -2.79
CA GLU A 136 -16.09 -2.31 -1.89
C GLU A 136 -16.29 -3.83 -1.76
N GLY A 137 -15.65 -4.61 -2.64
CA GLY A 137 -15.66 -6.07 -2.60
C GLY A 137 -14.64 -6.67 -1.63
N VAL A 138 -13.97 -5.87 -0.80
CA VAL A 138 -13.16 -6.32 0.34
C VAL A 138 -13.50 -5.50 1.59
N ALA A 139 -13.22 -6.07 2.76
CA ALA A 139 -13.42 -5.35 4.01
C ALA A 139 -12.19 -4.48 4.34
N TRP A 140 -12.48 -3.23 4.71
CA TRP A 140 -11.49 -2.26 5.15
C TRP A 140 -11.78 -1.87 6.60
N GLU A 141 -10.80 -2.02 7.47
CA GLU A 141 -10.81 -1.30 8.74
C GLU A 141 -10.41 0.16 8.48
N ARG A 142 -11.09 1.10 9.14
CA ARG A 142 -10.94 2.53 8.91
C ARG A 142 -10.75 3.26 10.23
N TRP A 143 -9.80 4.20 10.24
CA TRP A 143 -9.59 5.08 11.38
C TRP A 143 -10.19 6.46 11.12
N PRO A 144 -10.85 7.08 12.13
CA PRO A 144 -11.37 8.44 12.00
C PRO A 144 -10.23 9.42 11.78
N ALA A 145 -10.48 10.50 11.04
CA ALA A 145 -9.51 11.60 10.99
C ALA A 145 -9.46 12.20 12.39
N GLU A 146 -8.28 12.41 12.97
CA GLU A 146 -8.21 13.09 14.27
C GLU A 146 -8.92 14.45 14.16
N PRO A 147 -9.88 14.74 15.07
CA PRO A 147 -10.46 16.07 15.16
C PRO A 147 -9.35 17.04 15.58
N GLY A 148 -8.99 17.99 14.72
CA GLY A 148 -8.04 19.06 15.07
C GLY A 148 -6.75 19.12 14.26
N ALA A 149 -6.53 18.23 13.28
CA ALA A 149 -5.56 18.52 12.22
C ALA A 149 -6.12 19.64 11.33
N ALA A 150 -5.96 20.87 11.80
CA ALA A 150 -6.34 22.09 11.12
C ALA A 150 -5.82 22.06 9.67
N ALA A 151 -6.55 22.71 8.77
CA ALA A 151 -5.92 23.22 7.57
C ALA A 151 -4.74 24.07 8.06
N ASP A 152 -3.51 23.65 7.75
CA ASP A 152 -2.36 24.54 7.82
C ASP A 152 -2.70 25.69 6.87
N GLY A 153 -3.26 26.75 7.46
CA GLY A 153 -3.48 28.01 6.78
C GLY A 153 -2.13 28.50 6.27
N PRO A 154 -2.13 29.33 5.22
CA PRO A 154 -0.89 29.82 4.64
C PRO A 154 -0.07 30.49 5.74
N ARG A 155 1.13 29.98 5.98
CA ARG A 155 2.13 30.69 6.79
C ARG A 155 2.53 31.90 5.95
N LEU A 156 2.09 33.08 6.41
CA LEU A 156 2.50 34.39 5.90
C LEU A 156 4.01 34.58 6.01
#